data_AF-A0A1J3K9K7-F1
#
_entry.id   AF-A0A1J3K9K7-F1
#
_cell.length_a   1.000
_cell.length_b   1.000
_cell.length_c   1.000
_cell.angle_alpha   90.00
_cell.angle_beta   90.00
_cell.angle_gamma   90.00
#
_symmetry.space_group_name_H-M   'P 1'
#
loop_
_entity.id
_entity.type
_entity.pdbx_description
1 polymer ?
#
loop_
_entity_poly.entity_id
_entity_poly.type
_entity_poly.pdbx_seq_one_letter_code
_entity_poly.pdbx_strand_id
1 'polypeptide(L)' 'VIGGGLMGSGIATALLLSNIRVVLKEINSKHLLKGIKSVDANLKSLVSRGKLTQDKAGKALSLLKGVLDYTEFKDVDM' A
#
# COMPACT_ATOMS: atom_id res chain seq x y z
N VAL A 1 2.52 -4.45 -6.94
CA VAL A 1 3.49 -4.90 -5.89
C VAL A 1 3.17 -6.32 -5.43
N ILE A 2 4.11 -7.25 -5.56
CA ILE A 2 3.95 -8.64 -5.13
C ILE A 2 4.70 -8.84 -3.80
N GLY A 3 3.97 -9.25 -2.77
CA GLY A 3 4.47 -9.38 -1.39
C GLY A 3 4.30 -8.09 -0.59
N GLY A 4 3.69 -8.19 0.59
CA GLY A 4 3.42 -7.11 1.54
C GLY A 4 4.36 -7.10 2.75
N GLY A 5 5.53 -7.72 2.64
CA GLY A 5 6.58 -7.69 3.66
C GLY A 5 7.23 -6.31 3.84
N LEU A 6 8.42 -6.28 4.45
CA LEU A 6 9.14 -5.04 4.73
C LEU A 6 9.37 -4.20 3.47
N MET A 7 9.98 -4.79 2.44
CA MET A 7 10.26 -4.07 1.18
C MET A 7 8.97 -3.72 0.43
N GLY A 8 8.04 -4.66 0.32
CA GLY A 8 6.80 -4.46 -0.42
C GLY A 8 5.91 -3.36 0.16
N SER A 9 5.82 -3.26 1.49
CA SER A 9 5.10 -2.17 2.15
C SER A 9 5.78 -0.82 1.93
N GLY A 10 7.12 -0.74 1.95
CA GLY A 10 7.86 0.48 1.66
C GLY A 10 7.67 0.96 0.22
N ILE A 11 7.78 0.05 -0.76
CA ILE A 11 7.54 0.34 -2.19
C ILE A 11 6.09 0.81 -2.40
N ALA A 12 5.12 0.09 -1.83
CA ALA A 12 3.72 0.48 -1.91
C ALA A 12 3.50 1.89 -1.31
N THR A 13 4.03 2.18 -0.11
CA THR A 13 3.93 3.51 0.49
C THR A 13 4.52 4.60 -0.43
N ALA A 14 5.70 4.39 -1.02
CA ALA A 14 6.32 5.37 -1.90
C ALA A 14 5.46 5.69 -3.12
N LEU A 15 4.92 4.66 -3.79
CA LEU A 15 4.04 4.82 -4.95
C LEU A 15 2.72 5.52 -4.59
N LEU A 16 2.10 5.17 -3.47
CA LEU A 16 0.85 5.80 -3.01
C LEU A 16 1.06 7.29 -2.69
N LEU A 17 2.20 7.66 -2.11
CA LEU A 17 2.56 9.07 -1.87
C LEU A 17 2.76 9.85 -3.17
N SER A 18 3.20 9.18 -4.23
CA SER A 18 3.26 9.72 -5.60
C SER A 18 1.91 9.67 -6.33
N ASN A 19 0.81 9.37 -5.63
CA ASN A 19 -0.55 9.31 -6.17
C ASN A 19 -0.71 8.23 -7.28
N ILE A 20 0.05 7.14 -7.19
CA ILE A 20 -0.03 5.97 -8.07
C ILE A 20 -0.87 4.89 -7.38
N ARG A 21 -1.84 4.32 -8.10
CA ARG A 21 -2.65 3.20 -7.61
C ARG A 21 -1.79 1.95 -7.48
N VAL A 22 -1.89 1.26 -6.34
CA VAL A 22 -1.09 0.05 -6.08
C VAL A 22 -1.99 -1.14 -5.85
N VAL A 23 -1.80 -2.20 -6.64
CA VAL A 23 -2.31 -3.54 -6.35
C VAL A 23 -1.26 -4.28 -5.52
N LEU A 24 -1.61 -4.62 -4.28
CA LEU A 24 -0.76 -5.39 -3.35
C LEU A 24 -1.23 -6.85 -3.33
N LYS A 25 -0.43 -7.73 -3.92
CA LYS A 25 -0.73 -9.16 -3.99
C LYS A 25 -0.02 -9.94 -2.90
N GLU A 26 -0.74 -10.82 -2.23
CA GLU A 26 -0.17 -11.76 -1.25
C GLU A 26 -0.67 -13.19 -1.44
N ILE A 27 -0.02 -14.15 -0.79
CA ILE A 27 -0.37 -15.57 -0.90
C ILE A 27 -1.58 -15.98 -0.03
N ASN A 28 -1.87 -15.20 1.02
CA ASN A 28 -3.02 -15.45 1.89
C ASN A 28 -3.47 -14.16 2.60
N SER A 29 -4.70 -14.19 3.12
CA SER A 29 -5.34 -13.03 3.77
C SER A 29 -4.58 -12.54 4.99
N LYS A 30 -3.90 -13.42 5.73
CA LYS A 30 -3.12 -13.05 6.93
C LYS A 30 -1.93 -12.17 6.56
N HIS A 31 -1.17 -12.55 5.54
CA HIS A 31 -0.05 -11.73 5.04
C HIS A 31 -0.54 -10.46 4.36
N LEU A 32 -1.64 -10.54 3.61
CA LEU A 32 -2.23 -9.36 2.98
C LEU A 32 -2.62 -8.30 4.01
N LEU A 33 -3.36 -8.69 5.05
CA LEU A 33 -3.75 -7.78 6.13
C LEU A 33 -2.53 -7.23 6.86
N LYS A 34 -1.48 -8.03 7.07
CA LYS A 34 -0.22 -7.57 7.65
C LYS A 34 0.44 -6.50 6.77
N GLY A 35 0.50 -6.72 5.45
CA GLY A 35 1.09 -5.76 4.52
C GLY A 35 0.31 -4.45 4.45
N ILE A 36 -1.02 -4.51 4.40
CA ILE A 36 -1.88 -3.31 4.44
C ILE A 36 -1.67 -2.53 5.75
N LYS A 37 -1.61 -3.23 6.90
CA LYS A 37 -1.30 -2.60 8.20
C LYS A 37 0.08 -1.95 8.22
N SER A 38 1.09 -2.57 7.61
CA SER A 38 2.43 -1.98 7.51
C SER A 38 2.42 -0.71 6.66
N VAL A 39 1.69 -0.68 5.54
CA VAL A 39 1.52 0.53 4.72
C VAL A 39 0.81 1.64 5.50
N ASP A 40 -0.28 1.32 6.20
CA ASP A 40 -1.01 2.27 7.06
C ASP A 40 -0.12 2.83 8.18
N ALA A 41 0.68 1.97 8.84
CA ALA A 41 1.63 2.39 9.87
C ALA A 41 2.70 3.34 9.31
N ASN A 42 3.22 3.10 8.10
CA ASN A 42 4.17 3.99 7.44
C ASN A 42 3.55 5.37 7.17
N LEU A 43 2.32 5.41 6.64
CA LEU A 43 1.60 6.67 6.39
C LEU A 43 1.34 7.44 7.69
N LYS A 44 0.87 6.75 8.74
CA LYS A 44 0.67 7.35 10.07
C LYS A 44 1.96 7.88 10.67
N SER A 45 3.09 7.20 10.48
CA SER A 45 4.40 7.67 10.91
C SER A 45 4.82 8.97 10.20
N LEU A 46 4.46 9.13 8.92
CA LEU A 46 4.72 10.37 8.20
C LEU A 46 3.83 11.52 8.69
N VAL A 47 2.58 11.23 9.03
CA VAL A 47 1.66 12.20 9.64
C VAL A 47 2.16 12.65 11.01
N SER A 48 2.54 11.71 11.89
CA SER A 48 3.05 12.05 13.23
C SER A 48 4.35 12.85 13.19
N ARG A 49 5.15 12.67 12.13
CA ARG A 49 6.37 13.45 11.86
C ARG A 49 6.10 14.80 11.16
N GLY A 50 4.84 15.15 10.90
CA GLY A 50 4.46 16.40 10.23
C GLY A 50 4.83 16.47 8.74
N LYS A 51 5.22 15.34 8.13
CA LYS A 51 5.61 15.27 6.71
C LYS A 51 4.44 15.04 5.76
N LEU A 52 3.29 14.65 6.31
CA LEU A 52 2.07 14.32 5.56
C LEU A 52 0.85 14.80 6.35
N THR A 53 -0.18 15.31 5.67
CA THR A 53 -1.46 15.62 6.33
C THR A 53 -2.30 14.35 6.46
N GLN A 54 -3.22 14.32 7.43
CA GLN A 54 -4.12 13.18 7.63
C GLN A 54 -5.01 12.93 6.40
N ASP A 55 -5.45 14.00 5.73
CA ASP A 55 -6.21 13.93 4.48
C ASP A 55 -5.40 13.25 3.36
N LYS A 56 -4.14 13.68 3.15
CA LYS A 56 -3.25 13.05 2.16
C LYS A 56 -2.94 11.60 2.49
N ALA A 57 -2.82 11.24 3.77
CA ALA A 57 -2.65 9.86 4.20
C ALA A 57 -3.89 9.01 3.87
N GLY A 58 -5.09 9.53 4.14
CA GLY A 58 -6.35 8.85 3.79
C GLY A 58 -6.50 8.67 2.29
N LYS A 59 -6.19 9.70 1.49
CA LYS A 59 -6.17 9.60 0.03
C LYS A 59 -5.17 8.56 -0.46
N ALA A 60 -3.93 8.58 0.05
CA ALA A 60 -2.92 7.59 -0.29
C ALA A 60 -3.39 6.17 0.02
N LEU A 61 -4.01 5.93 1.18
CA LEU A 61 -4.51 4.60 1.54
C LEU A 61 -5.65 4.14 0.63
N SER A 62 -6.51 5.05 0.16
CA SER A 62 -7.59 4.72 -0.78
C SER A 62 -7.12 4.21 -2.15
N LEU A 63 -5.88 4.52 -2.52
CA LEU A 63 -5.24 4.05 -3.77
C LEU A 63 -4.66 2.63 -3.65
N LEU A 64 -4.67 2.02 -2.46
CA LEU A 64 -4.17 0.68 -2.22
C LEU A 64 -5.29 -0.36 -2.35
N LYS A 65 -5.12 -1.33 -3.26
CA LYS A 65 -6.02 -2.49 -3.40
C LYS A 65 -5.27 -3.77 -3.04
N GLY A 66 -5.76 -4.50 -2.04
CA GLY A 66 -5.22 -5.80 -1.67
C GLY A 66 -5.86 -6.94 -2.45
N VAL A 67 -5.07 -7.90 -2.92
CA VAL A 67 -5.54 -9.06 -3.70
C VAL A 67 -4.80 -10.34 -3.32
N LEU A 68 -5.42 -11.51 -3.58
CA LEU A 68 -4.81 -12.83 -3.36
C LEU A 68 -4.42 -13.54 -4.66
N ASP A 69 -5.07 -13.16 -5.76
CA ASP A 69 -4.81 -13.69 -7.09
C ASP A 69 -4.36 -12.57 -8.04
N TYR A 70 -4.15 -12.93 -9.31
CA TYR A 70 -3.63 -12.05 -10.35
C TYR A 70 -4.72 -11.44 -11.23
N THR A 71 -6.00 -11.61 -10.90
CA THR A 71 -7.11 -11.16 -11.75
C THR A 71 -7.07 -9.65 -11.99
N GLU A 72 -6.65 -8.90 -10.98
CA GLU A 72 -6.54 -7.44 -10.99
C GLU A 72 -5.27 -6.93 -11.68
N PHE A 73 -4.41 -7.80 -12.22
CA PHE A 73 -3.16 -7.41 -12.88
C PHE A 73 -3.37 -7.07 -14.36
N LYS A 74 -4.55 -7.37 -14.93
CA LYS A 74 -4.85 -7.17 -16.35
C LYS A 74 -4.69 -5.71 -16.79
N ASP A 75 -5.02 -4.80 -15.89
CA ASP A 75 -5.00 -3.35 -16.12
C ASP A 75 -3.84 -2.66 -15.40
N VAL A 76 -2.84 -3.41 -14.93
CA VAL A 76 -1.67 -2.87 -14.22
C VAL A 76 -0.55 -2.59 -15.21
N ASP A 77 -0.07 -1.36 -15.25
CA ASP A 77 1.07 -0.96 -16.07
C ASP A 77 2.41 -1.52 -15.53
N MET A 78 2.57 -1.58 -14.20
CA MET A 78 3.79 -2.02 -13.49
C MET A 78 3.52 -2.63 -12.10
#